data_AF-A0A916BDU0-F1
#
_entry.id   AF-A0A916BDU0-F1
#
_cell.length_a   1.000
_cell.length_b   1.000
_cell.length_c   1.000
_cell.angle_alpha   90.00
_cell.angle_beta   90.00
_cell.angle_gamma   90.00
#
_symmetry.space_group_name_H-M   'P 1'
#
loop_
_entity.id
_entity.type
_entity.pdbx_description
1 polymer ?
#
loop_
_entity_poly.entity_id
_entity_poly.type
_entity_poly.pdbx_seq_one_letter_code
_entity_poly.pdbx_strand_id
1 'polypeptide(L)' 'MMKDIREHFSKLEDPRIDRNKRHNLLDIVLLVICGVTSGA' A
#
# COMPACT_ATOMS: atom_id res chain seq x y z
N MET A 1 16.44 13.77 4.34
CA MET A 1 16.65 12.45 3.72
C MET A 1 15.36 12.07 3.01
N MET A 2 15.43 11.71 1.73
CA MET A 2 14.25 11.35 0.95
C MET A 2 13.82 9.94 1.36
N LYS A 3 12.56 9.78 1.78
CA LYS A 3 12.00 8.47 2.13
C LYS A 3 11.37 7.86 0.89
N ASP A 4 11.66 6.60 0.62
CA ASP A 4 10.93 5.87 -0.41
C ASP A 4 9.49 5.58 0.04
N ILE A 5 8.63 5.23 -0.93
CA ILE A 5 7.20 5.02 -0.69
C ILE A 5 6.96 3.92 0.36
N ARG A 6 7.81 2.89 0.42
CA ARG A 6 7.65 1.77 1.36
C ARG A 6 8.02 2.22 2.77
N GLU A 7 9.09 3.00 2.91
CA GLU A 7 9.48 3.57 4.20
C GLU A 7 8.40 4.52 4.75
N HIS A 8 7.79 5.34 3.87
CA HIS A 8 6.70 6.24 4.27
C HIS A 8 5.50 5.49 4.88
N PHE A 9 5.11 4.37 4.28
CA PHE A 9 3.98 3.53 4.74
C PHE A 9 4.38 2.38 5.67
N SER A 10 5.64 2.30 6.10
CA SER A 10 6.16 1.19 6.93
C SER A 10 5.45 1.03 8.28
N LYS A 11 4.86 2.10 8.81
CA LYS A 11 4.11 2.11 10.09
C LYS A 11 2.60 1.94 9.91
N LEU A 12 2.13 1.70 8.69
CA LEU A 12 0.71 1.50 8.42
C LEU A 12 0.29 0.12 8.93
N GLU A 13 -0.53 0.10 9.97
CA GLU A 13 -1.17 -1.13 10.44
C GLU A 13 -2.16 -1.62 9.40
N ASP A 14 -2.23 -2.94 9.20
CA ASP A 14 -3.14 -3.56 8.24
C ASP A 14 -4.54 -3.70 8.85
N PRO A 15 -5.52 -2.84 8.47
CA PRO A 15 -6.85 -2.84 9.07
C PRO A 15 -7.71 -4.02 8.60
N ARG A 16 -7.21 -4.85 7.67
CA ARG A 16 -7.97 -5.96 7.09
C ARG A 16 -8.02 -7.12 8.08
N ILE A 17 -9.13 -7.85 8.06
CA ILE A 17 -9.28 -9.10 8.81
C ILE A 17 -8.35 -10.16 8.19
N ASP A 18 -7.60 -10.91 9.01
CA ASP A 18 -6.58 -11.87 8.55
C ASP A 18 -7.10 -12.89 7.51
N ARG A 19 -8.35 -13.33 7.64
CA ARG A 19 -8.99 -14.25 6.67
C ARG A 19 -9.07 -13.72 5.23
N ASN A 20 -8.85 -12.41 5.04
CA ASN A 20 -8.90 -11.71 3.74
C ASN A 20 -7.53 -11.19 3.28
N LYS A 21 -6.43 -11.54 3.96
CA LYS A 21 -5.07 -11.07 3.61
C LYS A 21 -4.38 -11.96 2.58
N ARG A 22 -4.91 -12.00 1.35
CA ARG A 22 -4.28 -12.72 0.22
C ARG A 22 -3.11 -11.97 -0.42
N HIS A 23 -3.10 -10.64 -0.28
CA HIS A 23 -2.09 -9.75 -0.87
C HIS A 23 -1.48 -8.85 0.20
N ASN A 24 -0.19 -8.52 0.05
CA ASN A 24 0.49 -7.59 0.93
C ASN A 24 -0.17 -6.20 0.88
N LEU A 25 -0.30 -5.54 2.03
CA LEU A 25 -0.94 -4.23 2.12
C LEU A 25 -0.21 -3.17 1.28
N LEU A 26 1.13 -3.16 1.33
CA LEU A 26 1.94 -2.18 0.60
C LEU A 26 1.83 -2.37 -0.92
N ASP A 27 1.70 -3.61 -1.39
CA ASP A 27 1.48 -3.88 -2.81
C ASP A 27 0.13 -3.34 -3.29
N ILE A 28 -0.93 -3.49 -2.48
CA ILE A 28 -2.25 -2.90 -2.78
C ILE A 28 -2.17 -1.37 -2.79
N VAL A 29 -1.53 -0.77 -1.79
CA VAL A 29 -1.36 0.69 -1.71
C VAL A 29 -0.62 1.21 -2.95
N LEU A 30 0.44 0.51 -3.38
CA LEU A 30 1.17 0.86 -4.59
C LEU A 30 0.28 0.77 -5.84
N LEU A 31 -0.51 -0.30 -5.98
CA LEU A 31 -1.45 -0.45 -7.10
C LEU A 31 -2.49 0.67 -7.15
N VAL A 32 -3.04 1.07 -5.99
CA VAL A 32 -4.01 2.17 -5.90
C VAL A 32 -3.37 3.49 -6.31
N ILE A 33 -2.16 3.78 -5.84
CA ILE A 33 -1.42 4.98 -6.27
C ILE A 33 -1.24 4.97 -7.78
N CYS A 34 -0.76 3.86 -8.36
CA CYS A 34 -0.61 3.73 -9.80
C CYS A 34 -1.93 3.97 -10.55
N GLY A 35 -3.04 3.40 -10.08
CA GLY A 35 -4.37 3.59 -10.69
C GLY A 35 -4.80 5.06 -10.67
N VAL A 36 -4.74 5.70 -9.49
CA VAL A 36 -5.12 7.11 -9.30
C VAL A 36 -4.23 8.03 -10.15
N THR A 37 -2.92 7.80 -10.19
CA THR A 37 -1.99 8.64 -10.97
C THR A 37 -2.11 8.42 -12.48
N SER A 38 -2.55 7.23 -12.91
CA SER A 38 -2.73 6.92 -14.34
C SER A 38 -4.08 7.40 -14.87
N GLY A 39 -4.96 7.92 -14.00
CA GLY A 39 -6.28 8.43 -14.37
C GLY A 39 -7.30 7.34 -14.70
N ALA A 40 -7.14 6.14 -14.15
CA ALA A 40 -8.08 5.02 -14.29
C ALA A 40 -9.25 5.11 -13.31
#